data_AF-A0A7J7NE74-F1
#
_entry.id   AF-A0A7J7NE74-F1
#
_cell.length_a   1.000
_cell.length_b   1.000
_cell.length_c   1.000
_cell.angle_alpha   90.00
_cell.angle_beta   90.00
_cell.angle_gamma   90.00
#
_symmetry.space_group_name_H-M   'P 1'
#
loop_
_entity.id
_entity.type
_entity.pdbx_description
1 polymer ?
#
loop_
_entity_poly.entity_id
_entity_poly.type
_entity_poly.pdbx_seq_one_letter_code
_entity_poly.pdbx_strand_id
1 'polypeptide(L)'
;MVEIGGFINEKGDFEDEYLSYMVDVSSTIVGSALGVSTIATFIESSSRIREGGRMGITTIMFGLYFMLSLFFTPLFASVPPWAIGHSLVMARVMMIKVVKDIEWVNVKEGVPTFIAMLLMPLIEWNYWGNRGLRGSKFA
;
A
#
# COMPACT_ATOMS: atom_id res chain seq x y z
N MET A 1 1.47 11.76 -1.57
CA MET A 1 1.08 12.28 -0.23
C MET A 1 1.56 13.70 0.01
N VAL A 2 2.77 14.04 -0.44
CA VAL A 2 3.37 15.39 -0.36
C VAL A 2 2.46 16.48 -0.95
N GLU A 3 1.85 16.22 -2.10
CA GLU A 3 0.86 17.10 -2.73
C GLU A 3 -0.36 17.35 -1.82
N ILE A 4 -0.90 16.29 -1.21
CA ILE A 4 -2.04 16.36 -0.27
C ILE A 4 -1.66 17.09 1.03
N GLY A 5 -0.38 17.03 1.42
CA GLY A 5 0.18 17.76 2.54
C GLY A 5 0.45 19.24 2.24
N GLY A 6 0.48 19.64 0.97
CA GLY A 6 0.85 20.99 0.54
C GLY A 6 2.35 21.28 0.60
N PHE A 7 3.20 20.24 0.52
CA PHE A 7 4.65 20.35 0.65
C PHE A 7 5.39 20.34 -0.71
N ILE A 8 4.67 20.54 -1.82
CA ILE A 8 5.24 20.51 -3.17
C ILE A 8 5.66 21.91 -3.63
N ASN A 9 6.90 22.05 -4.11
CA ASN A 9 7.40 23.29 -4.71
C ASN A 9 7.00 23.39 -6.19
N GLU A 10 7.12 24.57 -6.81
CA GLU A 10 6.78 24.82 -8.23
C GLU A 10 7.55 23.93 -9.23
N LYS A 11 8.64 23.28 -8.80
CA LYS A 11 9.43 22.33 -9.60
C LYS A 11 8.96 20.87 -9.49
N GLY A 12 7.91 20.60 -8.71
CA GLY A 12 7.42 19.24 -8.43
C GLY A 12 8.20 18.50 -7.34
N ASP A 13 9.18 19.16 -6.73
CA ASP A 13 10.10 18.60 -5.73
C ASP A 13 9.69 19.03 -4.31
N PHE A 14 10.10 18.26 -3.29
CA PHE A 14 9.77 18.54 -1.89
C PHE A 14 10.99 18.45 -0.99
N GLU A 15 10.99 19.28 0.06
CA GLU A 15 12.12 19.38 0.98
C GLU A 15 12.40 18.01 1.63
N ASP A 16 13.68 17.61 1.62
CA ASP A 16 14.16 16.34 2.16
C ASP A 16 13.58 15.06 1.51
N GLU A 17 13.29 15.06 0.19
CA GLU A 17 12.84 13.88 -0.56
C GLU A 17 13.73 12.64 -0.33
N TYR A 18 15.05 12.82 -0.39
CA TYR A 18 16.02 11.75 -0.16
C TYR A 18 15.88 11.13 1.23
N LEU A 19 15.70 11.96 2.28
CA LEU A 19 15.51 11.46 3.64
C LEU A 19 14.17 10.73 3.77
N SER A 20 13.11 11.22 3.10
CA SER A 20 11.82 10.52 3.06
C SER A 20 11.95 9.11 2.49
N TYR A 21 12.70 8.94 1.40
CA TYR A 21 12.95 7.62 0.82
C TYR A 21 13.87 6.75 1.70
N MET A 22 14.89 7.33 2.36
CA MET A 22 15.72 6.57 3.31
C MET A 22 14.89 6.01 4.47
N VAL A 23 13.91 6.77 4.97
CA VAL A 23 13.01 6.32 6.05
C VAL A 23 12.10 5.18 5.58
N ASP A 24 11.53 5.27 4.37
CA ASP A 24 10.69 4.21 3.80
C ASP A 24 11.47 2.88 3.65
N VAL A 25 12.68 2.95 3.08
CA VAL A 25 13.54 1.77 2.88
C VAL A 25 14.00 1.20 4.22
N SER A 26 14.45 2.03 5.16
CA SER A 26 14.86 1.55 6.48
C SER A 26 13.71 0.88 7.25
N SER A 27 12.49 1.43 7.15
CA SER A 27 11.30 0.82 7.74
C SER A 27 10.98 -0.54 7.11
N THR A 28 11.10 -0.66 5.79
CA THR A 28 10.88 -1.91 5.07
C THR A 28 11.92 -2.96 5.41
N ILE A 29 13.20 -2.58 5.55
CA ILE A 29 14.26 -3.50 5.96
C ILE A 29 13.98 -4.06 7.36
N VAL A 30 13.65 -3.19 8.31
CA VAL A 30 13.31 -3.60 9.67
C VAL A 30 12.05 -4.47 9.69
N GLY A 31 11.00 -4.08 8.96
CA GLY A 31 9.75 -4.84 8.87
C GLY A 31 9.94 -6.23 8.24
N SER A 32 10.70 -6.30 7.15
CA SER A 32 11.01 -7.56 6.48
C SER A 32 11.90 -8.46 7.34
N ALA A 33 12.83 -7.91 8.12
CA ALA A 33 13.65 -8.68 9.06
C ALA A 33 12.80 -9.30 10.19
N LEU A 34 11.71 -8.64 10.58
CA LEU A 34 10.72 -9.15 11.53
C LEU A 34 9.69 -10.11 10.90
N GLY A 35 9.84 -10.45 9.61
CA GLY A 35 8.95 -11.36 8.89
C GLY A 35 7.64 -10.75 8.39
N VAL A 36 7.52 -9.42 8.38
CA VAL A 36 6.36 -8.69 7.84
C VAL A 36 6.54 -8.46 6.34
N SER A 37 5.46 -8.46 5.56
CA SER A 37 5.50 -8.08 4.15
C SER A 37 5.96 -6.64 3.97
N THR A 38 6.47 -6.30 2.78
CA THR A 38 6.92 -4.95 2.40
C THR A 38 5.91 -3.88 2.83
N ILE A 39 6.40 -2.87 3.54
CA ILE A 39 5.61 -1.75 4.01
C ILE A 39 5.50 -0.77 2.84
N ALA A 40 4.28 -0.53 2.36
CA ALA A 40 4.03 0.41 1.28
C ALA A 40 3.21 1.59 1.80
N THR A 41 3.53 2.79 1.32
CA THR A 41 2.76 4.00 1.60
C THR A 41 1.45 3.97 0.80
N PHE A 42 0.35 3.68 1.48
CA PHE A 42 -0.97 3.57 0.84
C PHE A 42 -1.69 4.92 0.74
N ILE A 43 -2.45 5.11 -0.34
CA ILE A 43 -3.26 6.33 -0.57
C ILE A 43 -4.30 6.57 0.53
N GLU A 44 -4.80 5.51 1.16
CA GLU A 44 -5.70 5.63 2.32
C GLU A 44 -5.04 6.37 3.48
N SER A 45 -3.73 6.21 3.68
CA SER A 45 -2.98 6.96 4.70
C SER A 45 -3.03 8.48 4.47
N SER A 46 -3.33 8.93 3.24
CA SER A 46 -3.52 10.36 2.96
C SER A 46 -4.81 10.94 3.55
N SER A 47 -5.84 10.14 3.82
CA SER A 47 -7.05 10.64 4.50
C SER A 47 -6.72 11.12 5.92
N ARG A 48 -5.79 10.44 6.60
CA ARG A 48 -5.28 10.86 7.91
C ARG A 48 -4.69 12.27 7.88
N ILE A 49 -3.96 12.61 6.81
CA ILE A 49 -3.38 13.95 6.64
C ILE A 49 -4.48 15.01 6.41
N ARG A 50 -5.55 14.64 5.68
CA ARG A 50 -6.71 15.53 5.40
C ARG A 50 -7.57 15.79 6.65
N GLU A 51 -7.66 14.81 7.54
CA GLU A 51 -8.39 14.92 8.81
C GLU A 51 -7.60 15.65 9.91
N GLY A 52 -6.41 16.18 9.60
CA GLY A 52 -5.58 16.95 10.53
C GLY A 52 -4.43 16.16 11.17
N GLY A 53 -4.24 14.89 10.80
CA GLY A 53 -3.09 14.06 11.17
C GLY A 53 -1.80 14.45 10.43
N ARG A 54 -1.39 15.72 10.56
CA ARG A 54 -0.15 16.26 9.99
C ARG A 54 1.05 16.12 10.94
N MET A 55 0.82 15.78 12.20
CA MET A 55 1.88 15.59 13.21
C MET A 55 2.27 14.13 13.34
N GLY A 56 3.58 13.84 13.44
CA GLY A 56 4.11 12.49 13.66
C GLY A 56 3.58 11.80 14.93
N ILE A 57 3.17 12.58 15.94
CA ILE A 57 2.54 12.08 17.17
C ILE A 57 1.27 11.27 16.87
N THR A 58 0.47 11.68 15.88
CA THR A 58 -0.76 10.94 15.52
C THR A 58 -0.44 9.54 14.96
N THR A 59 0.64 9.42 14.19
CA THR A 59 1.14 8.13 13.68
C THR A 59 1.66 7.25 14.82
N ILE A 60 2.37 7.82 15.80
CA ILE A 60 2.86 7.08 16.97
C ILE A 60 1.67 6.56 17.81
N MET A 61 0.67 7.40 18.06
CA MET A 61 -0.54 6.97 18.79
C MET A 61 -1.29 5.87 18.05
N PHE A 62 -1.43 5.97 16.73
CA PHE A 62 -2.06 4.93 15.92
C PHE A 62 -1.27 3.61 15.96
N GLY A 63 0.07 3.67 15.86
CA GLY A 63 0.93 2.51 15.99
C GLY A 63 0.86 1.87 17.39
N LEU A 64 0.78 2.69 18.44
CA LEU A 64 0.60 2.21 19.81
C LEU A 64 -0.75 1.51 19.98
N TYR A 65 -1.84 2.07 19.45
CA TYR A 65 -3.15 1.43 19.44
C TYR A 65 -3.17 0.13 18.63
N PHE A 66 -2.46 0.08 17.50
CA PHE A 66 -2.32 -1.14 16.71
C PHE A 66 -1.55 -2.22 17.49
N MET A 67 -0.51 -1.84 18.24
CA MET A 67 0.21 -2.75 19.12
C MET A 67 -0.65 -3.22 20.30
N LEU A 68 -1.48 -2.34 20.86
CA LEU A 68 -2.48 -2.70 21.87
C LEU A 68 -3.54 -3.67 21.30
N SER A 69 -3.93 -3.48 20.04
CA SER A 69 -4.89 -4.34 19.33
C SER A 69 -4.43 -5.79 19.24
N LEU A 70 -3.12 -6.07 19.30
CA LEU A 70 -2.61 -7.45 19.29
C LEU A 70 -3.10 -8.27 20.49
N PHE A 71 -3.36 -7.64 21.64
CA PHE A 71 -3.98 -8.32 22.80
C PHE A 71 -5.45 -8.68 22.55
N PHE A 72 -6.13 -7.94 21.66
CA PHE A 72 -7.51 -8.17 21.26
C PHE A 72 -7.63 -9.06 20.01
N THR A 73 -6.52 -9.54 19.43
CA THR A 73 -6.51 -10.51 18.32
C THR A 73 -7.46 -11.70 18.51
N PRO A 74 -7.54 -12.38 19.68
CA PRO A 74 -8.47 -13.49 19.86
C PRO A 74 -9.95 -13.07 19.75
N LEU A 75 -10.28 -11.79 19.99
CA LEU A 75 -11.63 -11.26 19.80
C LEU A 75 -11.93 -11.07 18.30
N PHE A 76 -10.95 -10.59 17.53
CA PHE A 76 -11.08 -10.40 16.08
C PHE A 76 -11.09 -11.70 15.27
N ALA A 77 -10.56 -12.81 15.82
CA ALA A 77 -10.62 -14.12 15.19
C ALA A 77 -12.06 -14.66 15.00
N SER A 78 -13.05 -14.07 15.68
CA SER A 78 -14.47 -14.40 15.52
C SER A 78 -15.14 -13.74 14.31
N VAL A 79 -14.47 -12.77 13.65
CA VAL A 79 -15.03 -12.03 12.53
C VAL A 79 -14.94 -12.86 11.25
N PRO A 80 -16.07 -13.09 10.53
CA PRO A 80 -16.06 -13.84 9.29
C PRO A 80 -15.14 -13.21 8.22
N PRO A 81 -14.35 -14.00 7.46
CA PRO A 81 -13.41 -13.47 6.46
C PRO A 81 -14.08 -12.65 5.34
N TRP A 82 -15.36 -12.92 5.06
CA TRP A 82 -16.14 -12.22 4.04
C TRP A 82 -16.35 -10.72 4.34
N ALA A 83 -16.29 -10.33 5.61
CA ALA A 83 -16.45 -8.93 6.01
C ALA A 83 -15.25 -8.05 5.60
N ILE A 84 -14.03 -8.62 5.58
CA ILE A 84 -12.80 -7.89 5.28
C ILE A 84 -12.67 -7.62 3.76
N GLY A 85 -13.31 -8.46 2.94
CA GLY A 85 -13.22 -8.38 1.47
C GLY A 85 -13.67 -7.03 0.90
N HIS A 86 -14.74 -6.43 1.44
CA HIS A 86 -15.27 -5.17 0.90
C HIS A 86 -14.31 -4.00 1.07
N SER A 87 -13.61 -3.92 2.21
CA SER A 87 -12.61 -2.89 2.48
C SER A 87 -11.43 -2.98 1.49
N LEU A 88 -10.96 -4.19 1.23
CA LEU A 88 -9.82 -4.43 0.34
C LEU A 88 -10.15 -4.08 -1.12
N VAL A 89 -11.39 -4.32 -1.56
CA VAL A 89 -11.87 -3.92 -2.89
C VAL A 89 -11.86 -2.40 -3.02
N MET A 90 -12.37 -1.68 -2.01
CA MET A 90 -12.39 -0.22 -2.05
C MET A 90 -10.99 0.39 -2.11
N ALA A 91 -10.04 -0.13 -1.31
CA ALA A 91 -8.65 0.34 -1.33
C ALA A 91 -8.00 0.14 -2.72
N ARG A 92 -8.22 -1.01 -3.36
CA ARG A 92 -7.71 -1.28 -4.72
C ARG A 92 -8.30 -0.32 -5.75
N VAL A 93 -9.60 -0.05 -5.69
CA VAL A 93 -10.27 0.92 -6.57
C VAL A 93 -9.67 2.32 -6.40
N MET A 94 -9.32 2.72 -5.17
CA MET A 94 -8.66 4.00 -4.94
C MET A 94 -7.27 4.07 -5.58
N MET A 95 -6.50 2.98 -5.60
CA MET A 95 -5.17 2.94 -6.20
C MET A 95 -5.19 2.96 -7.74
N ILE A 96 -6.23 2.39 -8.36
CA ILE A 96 -6.40 2.43 -9.82
C ILE A 96 -6.50 3.87 -10.34
N LYS A 97 -6.90 4.85 -9.51
CA LYS A 97 -6.97 6.26 -9.91
C LYS A 97 -5.63 6.82 -10.42
N VAL A 98 -4.50 6.32 -9.91
CA VAL A 98 -3.14 6.73 -10.33
C VAL A 98 -2.89 6.46 -11.82
N VAL A 99 -3.58 5.47 -12.39
CA VAL A 99 -3.51 5.16 -13.83
C VAL A 99 -3.92 6.36 -14.70
N LYS A 100 -4.79 7.23 -14.20
CA LYS A 100 -5.27 8.40 -14.92
C LYS A 100 -4.17 9.46 -15.10
N ASP A 101 -3.18 9.48 -14.21
CA ASP A 101 -2.11 10.50 -14.20
C ASP A 101 -0.96 10.16 -15.16
N ILE A 102 -1.07 9.04 -15.90
CA ILE A 102 -0.03 8.56 -16.82
C ILE A 102 -0.14 9.28 -18.17
N GLU A 103 1.00 9.74 -18.71
CA GLU A 103 1.05 10.39 -20.03
C GLU A 103 0.92 9.38 -21.19
N TRP A 104 -0.32 9.02 -21.52
CA TRP A 104 -0.64 8.04 -22.57
C TRP A 104 -0.16 8.41 -23.98
N VAL A 105 0.07 9.70 -24.23
CA VAL A 105 0.58 10.20 -25.52
C VAL A 105 2.05 9.81 -25.72
N ASN A 106 2.81 9.70 -24.64
CA ASN A 106 4.20 9.27 -24.70
C ASN A 106 4.27 7.74 -24.76
N VAL A 107 4.56 7.22 -25.96
CA VAL A 107 4.68 5.77 -26.21
C VAL A 107 5.70 5.10 -25.29
N LYS A 108 6.74 5.82 -24.84
CA LYS A 108 7.76 5.29 -23.92
C LYS A 108 7.23 4.99 -22.52
N GLU A 109 6.15 5.65 -22.09
CA GLU A 109 5.53 5.47 -20.77
C GLU A 109 4.21 4.70 -20.86
N GLY A 110 3.41 4.96 -21.90
CA GLY A 110 2.12 4.31 -22.10
C GLY A 110 2.24 2.81 -22.41
N VAL A 111 3.20 2.41 -23.27
CA VAL A 111 3.40 1.01 -23.64
C VAL A 111 3.83 0.13 -22.45
N PRO A 112 4.88 0.46 -21.67
CA PRO A 112 5.26 -0.37 -20.53
C PRO A 112 4.19 -0.41 -19.45
N THR A 113 3.49 0.70 -19.20
CA THR A 113 2.33 0.75 -18.29
C THR A 113 1.22 -0.20 -18.72
N PHE A 114 0.83 -0.16 -19.99
CA PHE A 114 -0.24 -1.01 -20.52
C PHE A 114 0.12 -2.50 -20.43
N ILE A 115 1.36 -2.84 -20.78
CA ILE A 115 1.89 -4.19 -20.68
C ILE A 115 1.90 -4.65 -19.21
N ALA A 116 2.38 -3.84 -18.28
CA ALA A 116 2.42 -4.18 -16.85
C ALA A 116 1.02 -4.42 -16.27
N MET A 117 0.05 -3.57 -16.64
CA MET A 117 -1.33 -3.68 -16.16
C MET A 117 -2.03 -4.97 -16.63
N LEU A 118 -1.68 -5.45 -17.82
CA LEU A 118 -2.24 -6.68 -18.38
C LEU A 118 -1.48 -7.91 -17.87
N LEU A 119 -0.15 -7.84 -17.78
CA LEU A 119 0.69 -8.95 -17.36
C LEU A 119 0.58 -9.24 -15.86
N MET A 120 0.50 -8.23 -14.97
CA MET A 120 0.46 -8.50 -13.52
C MET A 120 -0.72 -9.40 -13.12
N PRO A 121 -1.99 -9.09 -13.47
CA PRO A 121 -3.11 -9.98 -13.16
C PRO A 121 -3.01 -11.33 -13.88
N LEU A 122 -2.49 -11.36 -15.11
CA LEU A 122 -2.38 -12.60 -15.91
C LEU A 122 -1.33 -13.57 -15.34
N ILE A 123 -0.17 -13.05 -14.95
CA ILE A 123 0.91 -13.82 -14.33
C ILE A 123 0.44 -14.34 -12.98
N GLU A 124 -0.18 -13.49 -12.16
CA GLU A 124 -0.73 -13.90 -10.87
C GLU A 124 -1.83 -14.94 -11.04
N TRP A 125 -2.76 -14.73 -11.97
CA TRP A 125 -3.82 -15.68 -12.27
C TRP A 125 -3.28 -17.06 -12.67
N ASN A 126 -2.29 -17.09 -13.56
CA ASN A 126 -1.65 -18.34 -13.98
C ASN A 126 -0.88 -18.99 -12.82
N TYR A 127 -0.19 -18.20 -12.01
CA TYR A 127 0.57 -18.69 -10.86
C TYR A 127 -0.33 -19.28 -9.76
N TRP A 128 -1.42 -18.58 -9.41
CA TRP A 128 -2.41 -19.08 -8.45
C TRP A 128 -3.21 -20.26 -9.00
N GLY A 129 -3.57 -20.25 -10.28
CA GLY A 129 -4.24 -21.37 -10.95
C GLY A 129 -3.43 -22.66 -10.90
N ASN A 130 -2.10 -22.58 -11.11
CA ASN A 130 -1.22 -23.74 -11.03
C ASN A 130 -0.91 -24.18 -9.58
N ARG A 131 -0.95 -23.28 -8.60
CA ARG A 131 -0.82 -23.62 -7.17
C ARG A 131 -2.08 -24.25 -6.59
N GLY A 132 -3.28 -23.87 -7.08
CA GLY A 132 -4.54 -24.52 -6.71
C GLY A 132 -4.58 -26.02 -7.05
N LEU A 133 -3.86 -26.44 -8.10
CA LEU A 133 -3.71 -27.84 -8.50
C LEU A 133 -2.60 -28.61 -7.71
N ARG A 134 -1.74 -27.89 -6.98
CA ARG A 134 -0.58 -28.47 -6.24
C ARG A 134 -0.72 -28.39 -4.71
N GLY A 135 -1.81 -27.81 -4.20
CA GLY A 135 -1.97 -27.39 -2.80
C GLY A 135 -2.57 -28.40 -1.81
N SER A 136 -2.45 -29.71 -2.00
CA SER A 136 -2.89 -30.71 -1.00
C SER A 136 -1.79 -31.13 -0.01
N LYS A 137 -0.67 -30.40 0.11
CA LYS A 137 0.48 -30.83 0.92
C LYS A 137 1.06 -29.80 1.89
N PHE A 138 0.40 -28.67 2.12
CA PHE A 138 0.78 -27.77 3.20
C PHE A 138 -0.48 -27.15 3.83
N ALA A 139 -1.15 -27.97 4.63
CA ALA A 139 -2.05 -27.58 5.71
C ALA A 139 -1.61 -28.36 6.96
#